data_AF-A0A527IEP3-F1
#
_entry.id   AF-A0A527IEP3-F1
#
_cell.length_a   1.000
_cell.length_b   1.000
_cell.length_c   1.000
_cell.angle_alpha   90.00
_cell.angle_beta   90.00
_cell.angle_gamma   90.00
#
_symmetry.space_group_name_H-M   'P 1'
#
loop_
_entity.id
_entity.type
_entity.pdbx_description
1 polymer ?
#
loop_
_entity_poly.entity_id
_entity_poly.type
_entity_poly.pdbx_seq_one_letter_code
_entity_poly.pdbx_strand_id
1 'polypeptide(L)'
;MKIILLAACLTLVAAQAQAISRYDPTRMSCGKVQGTIARQGAVILRYQSKRVPGLPLYDRYVQSQRFCSMGEVRTRAYVPSADTKSCPVYNCKR
;
A
#
# COMPACT_ATOMS: atom_id res chain seq x y z
N MET A 1 -11.02 -8.65 -42.48
CA MET A 1 -11.65 -9.26 -41.29
C MET A 1 -10.63 -9.70 -40.21
N LYS A 2 -9.49 -10.33 -40.56
CA LYS A 2 -8.45 -10.73 -39.57
C LYS A 2 -7.83 -9.58 -38.75
N ILE A 3 -7.60 -8.42 -39.37
CA ILE A 3 -6.93 -7.28 -38.72
C ILE A 3 -7.80 -6.66 -37.61
N ILE A 4 -9.13 -6.70 -37.78
CA ILE A 4 -10.10 -6.17 -36.82
C ILE A 4 -10.12 -7.04 -35.54
N LEU A 5 -9.96 -8.36 -35.69
CA LEU A 5 -9.86 -9.30 -34.57
C LEU A 5 -8.57 -9.10 -33.75
N LEU A 6 -7.45 -8.78 -34.41
CA LEU A 6 -6.19 -8.48 -33.73
C LEU A 6 -6.23 -7.16 -32.95
N ALA A 7 -6.87 -6.13 -33.49
CA ALA A 7 -7.03 -4.85 -32.80
C ALA A 7 -7.93 -4.97 -31.55
N ALA A 8 -8.92 -5.86 -31.55
CA ALA A 8 -9.81 -6.10 -30.42
C ALA A 8 -9.11 -6.79 -29.22
N CYS A 9 -8.07 -7.59 -29.46
CA CYS A 9 -7.34 -8.27 -28.37
C CYS A 9 -6.40 -7.32 -27.58
N LEU A 10 -5.93 -6.22 -28.18
CA LEU A 10 -4.99 -5.31 -27.52
C LEU A 10 -5.65 -4.35 -26.52
N THR A 11 -6.98 -4.22 -26.51
CA THR A 11 -7.69 -3.29 -25.59
C THR A 11 -7.93 -3.88 -24.19
N LEU A 12 -7.59 -5.15 -23.95
CA LEU A 12 -7.85 -5.85 -22.68
C LEU A 12 -6.81 -5.58 -21.58
N VAL A 13 -5.73 -4.84 -21.85
CA VAL A 13 -4.83 -4.35 -20.78
C VAL A 13 -5.41 -3.05 -20.22
N ALA A 14 -6.62 -3.12 -19.69
CA ALA A 14 -7.10 -2.12 -18.76
C ALA A 14 -6.33 -2.32 -17.45
N ALA A 15 -5.20 -1.61 -17.30
CA ALA A 15 -4.52 -1.49 -16.04
C ALA A 15 -5.50 -0.81 -15.08
N GLN A 16 -6.17 -1.63 -14.28
CA GLN A 16 -7.19 -1.21 -13.32
C GLN A 16 -6.55 -0.11 -12.47
N ALA A 17 -7.07 1.11 -12.56
CA ALA A 17 -6.74 2.17 -11.62
C ALA A 17 -7.38 1.80 -10.28
N GLN A 18 -6.78 0.83 -9.59
CA GLN A 18 -7.26 0.38 -8.29
C GLN A 18 -7.17 1.59 -7.36
N ALA A 19 -8.33 2.10 -6.94
CA ALA A 19 -8.39 3.15 -5.93
C ALA A 19 -7.62 2.64 -4.70
N ILE A 20 -6.42 3.19 -4.47
CA ILE A 20 -5.58 2.72 -3.37
C ILE A 20 -6.31 3.08 -2.08
N SER A 21 -6.70 2.05 -1.33
CA SER A 21 -7.46 2.22 -0.10
C SER A 21 -6.63 2.93 0.95
N ARG A 22 -7.28 3.85 1.66
CA ARG A 22 -6.67 4.69 2.69
C ARG A 22 -7.23 4.30 4.05
N TYR A 23 -6.34 4.06 5.01
CA TYR A 23 -6.71 3.67 6.36
C TYR A 23 -5.99 4.50 7.41
N ASP A 24 -6.65 4.70 8.55
CA ASP A 24 -6.00 5.20 9.76
C ASP A 24 -5.59 3.98 10.61
N PRO A 25 -4.28 3.65 10.67
CA PRO A 25 -3.83 2.48 11.41
C PRO A 25 -4.06 2.60 12.92
N THR A 26 -4.22 3.82 13.46
CA THR A 26 -4.48 4.04 14.90
C THR A 26 -5.85 3.56 15.35
N ARG A 27 -6.76 3.28 14.40
CA ARG A 27 -8.10 2.74 14.65
C ARG A 27 -8.19 1.22 14.42
N MET A 28 -7.05 0.56 14.19
CA MET A 28 -6.97 -0.87 13.93
C MET A 28 -5.93 -1.50 14.85
N SER A 29 -6.16 -2.75 15.28
CA SER A 29 -5.08 -3.55 15.88
C SER A 29 -3.96 -3.79 14.86
N CYS A 30 -2.73 -4.03 15.33
CA CYS A 30 -1.61 -4.28 14.44
C CYS A 30 -1.83 -5.49 13.53
N GLY A 31 -2.42 -6.57 14.06
CA GLY A 31 -2.82 -7.72 13.24
C GLY A 31 -3.83 -7.34 12.15
N LYS A 32 -4.75 -6.40 12.42
CA LYS A 32 -5.71 -5.91 11.42
C LYS A 32 -5.07 -4.96 10.40
N VAL A 33 -4.08 -4.15 10.80
CA VAL A 33 -3.26 -3.35 9.87
C VAL A 33 -2.55 -4.29 8.89
N GLN A 34 -1.81 -5.28 9.42
CA GLN A 34 -1.06 -6.24 8.61
C GLN A 34 -1.97 -7.08 7.72
N GLY A 35 -3.08 -7.58 8.26
CA GLY A 35 -4.06 -8.34 7.49
C GLY A 35 -4.69 -7.51 6.36
N THR A 36 -4.89 -6.20 6.58
CA THR A 36 -5.41 -5.30 5.53
C THR A 36 -4.38 -5.08 4.42
N ILE A 37 -3.10 -4.87 4.76
CA ILE A 37 -2.00 -4.81 3.78
C ILE A 37 -1.90 -6.15 3.03
N ALA A 38 -1.98 -7.27 3.72
CA ALA A 38 -1.86 -8.60 3.12
C ALA A 38 -2.99 -8.90 2.12
N ARG A 39 -4.24 -8.57 2.47
CA ARG A 39 -5.40 -8.79 1.59
C ARG A 39 -5.39 -7.90 0.36
N GLN A 40 -4.97 -6.65 0.48
CA GLN A 40 -5.03 -5.66 -0.61
C GLN A 40 -3.72 -5.51 -1.38
N GLY A 41 -2.63 -6.06 -0.85
CA GLY A 41 -1.32 -6.00 -1.46
C GLY A 41 -0.58 -4.67 -1.25
N ALA A 42 -1.25 -3.55 -1.49
CA ALA A 42 -0.71 -2.21 -1.21
C ALA A 42 -1.83 -1.29 -0.72
N VAL A 43 -1.56 -0.56 0.37
CA VAL A 43 -2.50 0.40 0.96
C VAL A 43 -1.78 1.67 1.34
N ILE A 44 -2.54 2.75 1.55
CA ILE A 44 -2.00 3.93 2.19
C ILE A 44 -2.45 3.97 3.65
N LEU A 45 -1.49 4.20 4.54
CA LEU A 45 -1.79 4.54 5.94
C LEU A 45 -1.59 6.03 6.16
N ARG A 46 -2.60 6.67 6.76
CA ARG A 46 -2.58 8.09 7.16
C ARG A 46 -2.72 8.18 8.67
N TYR A 47 -1.75 8.76 9.37
CA TYR A 47 -1.76 8.91 10.82
C TYR A 47 -0.93 10.11 11.25
N GLN A 48 -1.12 10.60 12.46
CA GLN A 48 -0.35 11.75 12.97
C GLN A 48 1.06 11.33 13.38
N SER A 49 2.04 12.19 13.11
CA SER A 49 3.40 12.02 13.61
C SER A 49 3.41 12.07 15.13
N LYS A 50 4.09 11.10 15.75
CA LYS A 50 4.38 11.13 17.19
C LYS A 50 5.52 12.08 17.56
N ARG A 51 6.31 12.50 16.56
CA ARG A 51 7.51 13.34 16.75
C ARG A 51 7.25 14.82 16.49
N VAL A 52 6.33 15.13 15.57
CA VAL A 52 6.03 16.49 15.14
C VAL A 52 4.52 16.72 15.30
N PRO A 53 4.07 17.46 16.32
CA PRO A 53 2.64 17.74 16.52
C PRO A 53 2.00 18.36 15.29
N GLY A 54 0.80 17.89 14.93
CA GLY A 54 0.05 18.41 13.79
C GLY A 54 0.55 17.99 12.40
N LEU A 55 1.66 17.23 12.30
CA LEU A 55 2.14 16.70 11.02
C LEU A 55 1.44 15.37 10.67
N PRO A 56 0.53 15.34 9.69
CA PRO A 56 0.01 14.08 9.17
C PRO A 56 1.10 13.35 8.38
N LEU A 57 1.36 12.11 8.76
CA LEU A 57 2.16 11.16 7.98
C LEU A 57 1.25 10.39 7.03
N TYR A 58 1.75 10.18 5.83
CA TYR A 58 1.06 9.49 4.75
C TYR A 58 2.10 8.72 3.95
N ASP A 59 2.04 7.39 3.95
CA ASP A 59 2.98 6.55 3.21
C ASP A 59 2.29 5.28 2.68
N ARG A 60 2.84 4.73 1.60
CA ARG A 60 2.36 3.49 0.97
C ARG A 60 3.05 2.30 1.59
N TYR A 61 2.23 1.36 2.09
CA TYR A 61 2.72 0.13 2.69
C TYR A 61 2.31 -1.07 1.84
N VAL A 62 3.24 -2.01 1.68
CA VAL A 62 3.15 -3.10 0.71
C VAL A 62 3.37 -4.47 1.33
N GLN A 63 2.67 -5.46 0.80
CA GLN A 63 2.77 -6.84 1.24
C GLN A 63 4.02 -7.53 0.71
N SER A 64 4.48 -7.22 -0.49
CA SER A 64 5.65 -7.87 -1.10
C SER A 64 6.37 -6.98 -2.11
N GLN A 65 7.58 -7.41 -2.51
CA GLN A 65 8.46 -6.70 -3.46
C GLN A 65 7.78 -6.40 -4.80
N ARG A 66 6.82 -7.23 -5.24
CA ARG A 66 6.09 -7.04 -6.51
C ARG A 66 5.29 -5.73 -6.60
N PHE A 67 5.05 -5.08 -5.46
CA PHE A 67 4.35 -3.80 -5.38
C PHE A 67 5.31 -2.60 -5.33
N CYS A 68 6.62 -2.85 -5.28
CA CYS A 68 7.63 -1.82 -5.38
C CYS A 68 7.97 -1.55 -6.84
N SER A 69 8.32 -0.31 -7.12
CA SER A 69 8.73 0.13 -8.45
C SER A 69 10.11 -0.44 -8.80
N MET A 70 10.48 -0.41 -10.08
CA MET A 70 11.85 -0.75 -10.48
C MET A 70 12.86 0.12 -9.74
N GLY A 71 13.88 -0.51 -9.15
CA GLY A 71 14.89 0.16 -8.34
C GLY A 71 14.49 0.46 -6.89
N GLU A 72 13.29 0.08 -6.45
CA GLU A 72 12.91 0.13 -5.04
C GLU A 72 13.00 -1.27 -4.41
N VAL A 73 13.31 -1.34 -3.12
CA VAL A 73 13.30 -2.55 -2.30
C VAL A 73 12.25 -2.43 -1.18
N ARG A 74 11.65 -3.57 -0.82
CA ARG A 74 10.71 -3.68 0.29
C ARG A 74 11.47 -3.58 1.62
N THR A 75 11.33 -2.46 2.28
CA THR A 75 12.04 -2.12 3.52
C THR A 75 11.08 -2.15 4.70
N ARG A 76 11.56 -2.64 5.85
CA ARG A 76 10.77 -2.66 7.09
C ARG A 76 10.55 -1.24 7.59
N ALA A 77 9.32 -0.97 8.00
CA ALA A 77 8.89 0.27 8.62
C ALA A 77 7.98 -0.03 9.81
N TYR A 78 7.62 1.01 10.56
CA TYR A 78 6.76 0.87 11.73
C TYR A 78 5.70 1.97 11.74
N VAL A 79 4.49 1.59 12.14
CA VAL A 79 3.35 2.50 12.27
C VAL A 79 2.71 2.34 13.66
N PRO A 80 2.07 3.39 14.20
CA PRO A 80 1.18 3.21 15.33
C PRO A 80 -0.05 2.38 14.94
N SER A 81 -0.58 1.65 15.91
CA SER A 81 -1.85 0.96 15.85
C SER A 81 -2.60 1.14 17.17
N ALA A 82 -3.84 0.68 17.25
CA ALA A 82 -4.67 0.82 18.44
C ALA A 82 -4.09 0.09 19.67
N ASP A 83 -3.40 -1.04 19.44
CA ASP A 83 -2.90 -1.95 20.48
C ASP A 83 -1.37 -1.92 20.63
N THR A 84 -0.62 -1.47 19.61
CA THR A 84 0.83 -1.28 19.72
C THR A 84 1.33 0.01 19.10
N LYS A 85 2.33 0.61 19.74
CA LYS A 85 2.96 1.86 19.29
C LYS A 85 3.86 1.69 18.06
N SER A 86 4.28 0.46 17.75
CA SER A 86 5.29 0.14 16.73
C SER A 86 4.94 -1.15 15.97
N CYS A 87 3.82 -1.15 15.26
CA CYS A 87 3.40 -2.28 14.43
C CYS A 87 4.34 -2.44 13.22
N PRO A 88 4.97 -3.61 13.00
CA PRO A 88 5.87 -3.81 11.87
C PRO A 88 5.09 -3.94 10.56
N VAL A 89 5.50 -3.15 9.58
CA VAL A 89 4.96 -3.11 8.22
C VAL A 89 6.12 -2.91 7.24
N TYR A 90 5.83 -2.78 5.95
CA TYR A 90 6.85 -2.58 4.94
C TYR A 90 6.43 -1.52 3.94
N ASN A 91 7.37 -0.69 3.51
CA ASN A 91 7.20 0.26 2.41
C ASN A 91 8.30 0.03 1.37
N CYS A 92 8.21 0.74 0.25
CA CYS A 92 9.23 0.68 -0.80
C CYS A 92 10.20 1.86 -0.63
N LYS A 93 11.51 1.59 -0.74
CA LYS A 93 12.57 2.59 -0.67
C LYS A 93 13.59 2.33 -1.77
N ARG A 94 14.19 3.39 -2.32
CA ARG A 94 15.36 3.27 -3.19
C ARG A 94 16.62 3.10 -2.35
#